data_AF-A0A7G8ZIC8-F1
#
_entry.id   AF-A0A7G8ZIC8-F1
#
_cell.length_a   1.000
_cell.length_b   1.000
_cell.length_c   1.000
_cell.angle_alpha   90.00
_cell.angle_beta   90.00
_cell.angle_gamma   90.00
#
_symmetry.space_group_name_H-M   'P 1'
#
loop_
_entity.id
_entity.type
_entity.pdbx_description
1 polymer ?
#
loop_
_entity_poly.entity_id
_entity_poly.type
_entity_poly.pdbx_seq_one_letter_code
_entity_poly.pdbx_strand_id
1 'polypeptide(L)'
;MATRNVVLTESQTRLVDQLVASGRYQNASEALRAGLRLLEREEAEIGALQVRLQSGLDQVRSGDFAAGTGEDAIRRAFSRAGKPA
;
A
#
# COMPACT_ATOMS: atom_id res chain seq x y z
N MET A 1 -7.40 2.95 25.34
CA MET A 1 -7.28 2.03 24.18
C MET A 1 -8.30 0.90 24.37
N ALA A 2 -9.06 0.53 23.35
CA ALA A 2 -10.00 -0.59 23.45
C ALA A 2 -9.23 -1.92 23.40
N THR A 3 -9.60 -2.89 24.24
CA THR A 3 -9.03 -4.24 24.26
C THR A 3 -9.92 -5.19 23.45
N ARG A 4 -9.29 -6.11 22.72
CA ARG A 4 -9.95 -7.20 21.98
C ARG A 4 -9.15 -8.48 22.20
N ASN A 5 -9.86 -9.57 22.49
CA ASN A 5 -9.26 -10.89 22.58
C ASN A 5 -9.21 -11.52 21.19
N VAL A 6 -8.08 -12.13 20.85
CA VAL A 6 -7.84 -12.80 19.58
C VAL A 6 -7.24 -14.17 19.85
N VAL A 7 -7.71 -15.17 19.11
CA VAL A 7 -7.17 -16.53 19.15
C VAL A 7 -6.14 -16.64 18.04
N LEU A 8 -4.90 -16.99 18.40
CA LEU A 8 -3.81 -17.19 17.47
C LEU A 8 -3.66 -18.67 17.16
N THR A 9 -3.30 -18.96 15.91
CA THR A 9 -2.82 -20.29 15.52
C THR A 9 -1.47 -20.58 16.19
N GLU A 10 -1.09 -21.85 16.28
CA GLU A 10 0.18 -22.25 16.89
C GLU A 10 1.40 -21.61 16.20
N SER A 11 1.37 -21.47 14.87
CA SER A 11 2.45 -20.82 14.13
C SER A 11 2.57 -19.32 14.44
N GLN A 12 1.43 -18.62 14.57
CA GLN A 12 1.39 -17.21 14.95
C GLN A 12 1.87 -17.00 16.38
N THR A 13 1.47 -17.86 17.32
CA THR A 13 1.97 -17.82 18.69
C THR A 13 3.50 -17.96 18.72
N ARG A 14 4.06 -18.97 18.05
CA ARG A 14 5.51 -19.15 17.95
C ARG A 14 6.23 -17.93 17.37
N LEU A 15 5.67 -17.32 16.34
CA LEU A 15 6.23 -16.10 15.74
C LEU A 15 6.24 -14.94 16.74
N VAL A 16 5.11 -14.68 17.41
CA VAL A 16 5.00 -13.60 18.40
C VAL A 16 5.96 -13.82 19.57
N ASP A 17 6.04 -15.05 20.06
CA ASP A 17 6.95 -15.41 21.16
C ASP A 17 8.42 -15.19 20.77
N GLN A 18 8.82 -15.58 19.55
CA GLN A 18 10.18 -15.32 19.05
C GLN A 18 10.48 -13.83 18.94
N LEU A 19 9.52 -13.04 18.44
CA LEU A 19 9.69 -11.60 18.30
C LEU A 19 9.83 -10.91 19.66
N VAL A 20 9.07 -11.33 20.66
CA VAL A 20 9.18 -10.81 22.03
C VAL A 20 10.46 -11.28 22.71
N ALA A 21 10.80 -12.57 22.60
CA ALA A 21 12.01 -13.15 23.19
C ALA A 21 13.29 -12.53 22.59
N SER A 22 13.27 -12.14 21.32
CA SER A 22 14.37 -11.41 20.68
C SER A 22 14.56 -9.97 21.17
N GLY A 23 13.58 -9.43 21.93
CA GLY A 23 13.56 -8.03 22.36
C GLY A 23 13.11 -7.04 21.29
N ARG A 24 12.75 -7.50 20.09
CA ARG A 24 12.26 -6.64 19.00
C ARG A 24 10.95 -5.93 19.37
N TYR A 25 10.11 -6.57 20.18
CA TYR A 25 8.90 -5.98 20.75
C TYR A 25 8.82 -6.31 22.23
N GLN A 26 8.28 -5.41 23.04
CA GLN A 26 8.15 -5.60 24.49
C GLN A 26 7.11 -6.66 24.84
N ASN A 27 6.05 -6.79 24.02
CA ASN A 27 4.95 -7.70 24.26
C ASN A 27 4.16 -8.02 22.97
N ALA A 28 3.29 -9.03 23.07
CA ALA A 28 2.45 -9.47 21.97
C ALA A 28 1.55 -8.37 21.41
N SER A 29 0.99 -7.51 22.26
CA SER A 29 0.10 -6.42 21.80
C SER A 29 0.85 -5.43 20.91
N GLU A 30 2.11 -5.15 21.20
CA GLU A 30 2.95 -4.29 20.37
C GLU A 30 3.26 -4.94 19.02
N ALA A 31 3.68 -6.21 19.03
CA ALA A 31 3.95 -6.97 17.80
C ALA A 31 2.72 -7.05 16.90
N LEU A 32 1.55 -7.34 17.46
CA LEU A 32 0.28 -7.40 16.72
C LEU A 32 -0.09 -6.04 16.13
N ARG A 33 0.06 -4.95 16.89
CA ARG A 33 -0.17 -3.60 16.34
C ARG A 33 0.81 -3.24 15.23
N ALA A 34 2.06 -3.66 15.32
CA ALA A 34 3.02 -3.48 14.23
C ALA A 34 2.62 -4.25 12.98
N GLY A 35 2.12 -5.48 13.14
CA GLY A 35 1.53 -6.28 12.06
C GLY A 35 0.30 -5.61 11.43
N LEU A 36 -0.63 -5.11 12.24
CA LEU A 36 -1.81 -4.40 11.74
C LEU A 36 -1.43 -3.13 10.98
N ARG A 37 -0.45 -2.35 11.45
CA ARG A 37 0.06 -1.19 10.71
C ARG A 37 0.69 -1.57 9.37
N LEU A 38 1.26 -2.76 9.25
CA LEU A 38 1.78 -3.25 7.97
C LEU A 38 0.62 -3.58 7.02
N LEU A 39 -0.39 -4.31 7.51
CA LEU A 39 -1.59 -4.64 6.74
C LEU A 39 -2.33 -3.38 6.28
N GLU A 40 -2.50 -2.38 7.16
CA GLU A 40 -3.14 -1.10 6.81
C GLU A 40 -2.42 -0.38 5.66
N ARG A 41 -1.08 -0.41 5.65
CA ARG A 41 -0.29 0.19 4.54
C ARG A 41 -0.49 -0.57 3.23
N GLU A 42 -0.41 -1.90 3.28
CA GLU A 42 -0.59 -2.75 2.09
C GLU A 42 -1.98 -2.57 1.47
N GLU A 43 -3.03 -2.60 2.30
CA GLU A 43 -4.41 -2.36 1.86
C GLU A 43 -4.59 -0.96 1.27
N ALA A 44 -3.97 0.07 1.86
CA ALA A 44 -4.02 1.43 1.32
C ALA A 44 -3.30 1.55 -0.04
N GLU A 45 -2.17 0.87 -0.22
CA GLU A 45 -1.42 0.84 -1.48
C GLU A 45 -2.22 0.13 -2.59
N ILE A 46 -2.84 -1.01 -2.26
CA ILE A 46 -3.71 -1.76 -3.18
C ILE A 46 -4.93 -0.91 -3.56
N GLY A 47 -5.60 -0.30 -2.57
CA GLY A 47 -6.74 0.58 -2.82
C GLY A 47 -6.38 1.76 -3.72
N ALA A 48 -5.23 2.40 -3.49
CA ALA A 48 -4.73 3.48 -4.33
C ALA A 48 -4.44 3.02 -5.77
N LEU A 49 -3.90 1.81 -5.95
CA LEU A 49 -3.68 1.23 -7.27
C LEU A 49 -5.02 0.96 -7.99
N GLN A 50 -5.99 0.38 -7.30
CA GLN A 50 -7.32 0.12 -7.85
C GLN A 50 -8.00 1.42 -8.33
N VAL A 51 -7.92 2.49 -7.53
CA VAL A 51 -8.45 3.81 -7.92
C VAL A 51 -7.78 4.34 -9.18
N ARG A 52 -6.45 4.25 -9.28
CA ARG A 52 -5.72 4.69 -10.49
C ARG A 52 -6.09 3.87 -11.72
N LEU A 53 -6.20 2.55 -11.57
CA LEU A 53 -6.63 1.67 -12.66
C LEU A 53 -8.04 1.99 -13.12
N GLN A 54 -8.97 2.18 -12.18
CA GLN A 54 -10.34 2.53 -12.50
C GLN A 54 -10.42 3.86 -13.25
N SER A 55 -9.70 4.88 -12.79
CA SER A 55 -9.60 6.17 -13.48
C SER A 55 -9.07 6.01 -14.91
N GLY A 56 -8.04 5.19 -15.13
CA GLY A 56 -7.51 4.94 -16.46
C GLY A 56 -8.51 4.20 -17.38
N LEU A 57 -9.24 3.22 -16.84
CA LEU A 57 -10.28 2.53 -17.60
C LEU A 57 -11.43 3.46 -18.00
N ASP A 58 -11.81 4.38 -17.11
CA ASP A 58 -12.87 5.35 -17.41
C ASP A 58 -12.42 6.37 -18.46
N GLN A 59 -11.15 6.79 -18.46
CA GLN A 59 -10.56 7.59 -19.55
C GLN A 59 -10.61 6.86 -20.90
N VAL A 60 -10.24 5.58 -20.93
CA VAL A 60 -10.31 4.77 -22.15
C VAL A 60 -11.75 4.68 -22.67
N ARG A 61 -12.72 4.46 -21.79
CA ARG A 61 -14.15 4.36 -22.15
C ARG A 61 -14.73 5.67 -22.66
N SER A 62 -14.28 6.81 -22.12
CA SER A 62 -14.71 8.14 -22.57
C SER A 62 -13.95 8.65 -23.80
N GLY A 63 -12.92 7.92 -24.25
CA GLY A 63 -12.05 8.34 -25.35
C GLY A 63 -11.07 9.46 -24.96
N ASP A 64 -10.85 9.68 -23.66
CA ASP A 64 -9.89 10.66 -23.13
C ASP A 64 -8.46 10.13 -23.24
N PHE A 65 -7.93 10.17 -24.46
CA PHE A 65 -6.57 9.76 -24.77
C PHE A 65 -5.62 10.96 -24.82
N ALA A 66 -4.34 10.71 -24.55
CA ALA A 66 -3.31 11.72 -24.73
C ALA A 66 -3.25 12.20 -26.20
N ALA A 67 -3.13 13.52 -26.40
CA ALA A 67 -3.10 14.12 -27.73
C ALA A 67 -1.84 13.75 -28.54
N GLY A 68 -2.00 13.52 -29.84
CA GLY A 68 -0.88 13.21 -30.74
C GLY A 68 -0.40 11.76 -30.61
N THR A 69 0.83 11.51 -31.05
CA THR A 69 1.40 10.16 -30.99
C THR A 69 1.83 9.78 -29.57
N GLY A 70 2.05 8.49 -29.32
CA GLY A 70 2.62 8.02 -28.04
C GLY A 70 3.98 8.67 -27.74
N GLU A 71 4.80 8.90 -28.76
CA GLU A 71 6.09 9.59 -28.64
C GLU A 71 5.90 11.04 -28.15
N ASP A 72 4.94 11.77 -28.73
CA ASP A 72 4.63 13.14 -28.32
C ASP A 72 4.11 13.20 -26.88
N ALA A 73 3.27 12.23 -26.50
CA ALA A 73 2.76 12.12 -25.14
C ALA A 73 3.89 11.89 -24.12
N ILE A 74 4.80 10.95 -24.41
CA ILE A 74 5.95 10.64 -23.56
C ILE A 74 6.89 11.86 -23.47
N ARG A 75 7.21 12.50 -24.60
CA ARG A 75 8.05 13.71 -24.63
C ARG A 75 7.47 14.83 -23.76
N ARG A 76 6.16 15.08 -23.83
CA ARG A 76 5.48 16.09 -23.00
C ARG A 76 5.49 15.73 -21.51
N ALA A 77 5.35 14.47 -21.15
CA ALA A 77 5.39 14.03 -19.75
C ALA A 77 6.76 14.32 -19.12
N PHE A 78 7.85 13.92 -19.78
CA PHE A 78 9.21 14.15 -19.27
C PHE A 78 9.61 15.62 -19.25
N SER A 79 9.20 16.42 -20.24
CA SER A 79 9.50 17.86 -20.26
C SER A 79 8.75 18.65 -19.19
N ARG A 80 7.61 18.14 -18.68
CA ARG A 80 6.93 18.69 -17.51
C ARG A 80 7.57 18.27 -16.19
N ALA A 81 8.04 17.03 -16.08
CA ALA A 81 8.71 16.53 -14.87
C ALA A 81 10.09 17.18 -14.62
N GLY A 82 10.77 17.62 -15.68
CA GLY A 82 12.10 18.23 -15.60
C GLY A 82 12.12 19.76 -15.42
N LYS A 83 10.98 20.45 -15.42
CA LYS A 83 10.92 21.89 -15.13
C LYS A 83 10.58 22.11 -13.64
N PRO A 84 11.44 22.79 -12.85
CA PRO A 84 11.01 23.26 -11.54
C PRO A 84 9.89 24.29 -11.74
N ALA A 85 8.96 24.32 -10.79
CA ALA A 85 7.89 25.32 -10.70
C ALA A 85 8.45 26.74 -10.61
#